data_AF-E9GHM4-F1
#
_entry.id   AF-E9GHM4-F1
#
_cell.length_a   1.000
_cell.length_b   1.000
_cell.length_c   1.000
_cell.angle_alpha   90.00
_cell.angle_beta   90.00
_cell.angle_gamma   90.00
#
_symmetry.space_group_name_H-M   'P 1'
#
loop_
_entity.id
_entity.type
_entity.pdbx_description
1 polymer ?
#
loop_
_entity_poly.entity_id
_entity_poly.type
_entity_poly.pdbx_seq_one_letter_code
_entity_poly.pdbx_strand_id
1 'polypeptide(L)'
;VPGVPGVDYPVASRVPATLRFRCDQQDYPGFFADPETGCQVFHVCRDNKKTSFLCPNGTLYHQRFFVCDWWFNVDCSKSVGLYPLNKDVIQRHEQQP
;
A
#
# COMPACT_ATOMS: atom_id res chain seq x y z
N VAL A 1 -19.91 -8.01 -5.90
CA VAL A 1 -20.31 -6.76 -5.22
C VAL A 1 -20.21 -5.62 -6.24
N PRO A 2 -21.32 -4.96 -6.64
CA PRO A 2 -21.26 -3.74 -7.44
C PRO A 2 -20.67 -2.58 -6.59
N GLY A 3 -19.91 -1.67 -7.20
CA GLY A 3 -19.38 -0.48 -6.54
C GLY A 3 -19.21 0.69 -7.51
N VAL A 4 -19.30 1.91 -6.99
CA VAL A 4 -19.30 3.19 -7.72
C VAL A 4 -17.89 3.81 -7.66
N PRO A 5 -17.23 4.03 -8.82
CA PRO A 5 -15.97 4.75 -8.91
C PRO A 5 -16.01 6.12 -8.21
N GLY A 6 -14.98 6.43 -7.42
CA GLY A 6 -14.85 7.70 -6.71
C GLY A 6 -15.71 7.83 -5.44
N VAL A 7 -16.58 6.87 -5.17
CA VAL A 7 -17.39 6.80 -3.93
C VAL A 7 -16.93 5.61 -3.08
N ASP A 8 -17.03 4.40 -3.64
CA ASP A 8 -16.67 3.17 -2.93
C ASP A 8 -15.18 2.86 -3.02
N TYR A 9 -14.53 3.28 -4.12
CA TYR A 9 -13.11 3.12 -4.31
C TYR A 9 -12.51 4.25 -5.17
N PRO A 10 -11.25 4.63 -4.92
CA PRO A 10 -10.53 5.62 -5.70
C PRO A 10 -10.24 5.14 -7.13
N VAL A 11 -10.16 6.10 -8.06
CA VAL A 11 -9.85 5.87 -9.49
C VAL A 11 -8.76 6.84 -9.97
N ALA A 12 -7.68 6.94 -9.20
CA ALA A 12 -6.50 7.68 -9.62
C ALA A 12 -5.93 7.05 -10.90
N SER A 13 -5.49 7.89 -11.83
CA SER A 13 -4.86 7.48 -13.10
C SER A 13 -3.33 7.39 -13.01
N ARG A 14 -2.75 7.95 -11.94
CA ARG A 14 -1.32 7.99 -11.67
C ARG A 14 -1.08 8.23 -10.18
N VAL A 15 0.11 7.89 -9.71
CA VAL A 15 0.56 8.23 -8.36
C VAL A 15 0.69 9.76 -8.23
N PRO A 16 0.03 10.41 -7.26
CA PRO A 16 0.20 11.84 -7.00
C PRO A 16 1.64 12.17 -6.57
N ALA A 17 2.20 13.27 -7.07
CA ALA A 17 3.56 13.69 -6.72
C ALA A 17 3.67 14.28 -5.30
N THR A 18 2.54 14.66 -4.71
CA THR A 18 2.45 15.41 -3.44
C THR A 18 2.16 14.55 -2.21
N LEU A 19 2.28 13.22 -2.32
CA LEU A 19 2.00 12.30 -1.21
C LEU A 19 2.98 12.48 -0.06
N ARG A 20 2.45 12.51 1.15
CA ARG A 20 3.21 12.83 2.38
C ARG A 20 3.98 11.65 2.95
N PHE A 21 3.70 10.43 2.52
CA PHE A 21 4.37 9.23 3.04
C PHE A 21 5.89 9.30 2.87
N ARG A 22 6.62 8.95 3.93
CA ARG A 22 8.09 8.92 3.93
C ARG A 22 8.63 7.62 4.55
N CYS A 23 9.62 7.03 3.90
CA CYS A 23 10.29 5.81 4.35
C CYS A 23 11.11 6.02 5.63
N ASP A 24 11.63 7.22 5.87
CA ASP A 24 12.43 7.56 7.05
C ASP A 24 11.60 7.72 8.33
N GLN A 25 10.27 7.67 8.21
CA GLN A 25 9.33 7.69 9.33
C GLN A 25 8.78 6.30 9.66
N GLN A 26 9.28 5.24 9.01
CA GLN A 26 8.84 3.87 9.25
C GLN A 26 9.93 3.09 9.99
N ASP A 27 9.52 2.23 10.93
CA ASP A 27 10.44 1.44 11.75
C ASP A 27 11.19 0.35 10.96
N TYR A 28 10.62 -0.09 9.83
CA TYR A 28 11.14 -1.16 8.99
C TYR A 28 11.14 -0.77 7.52
N PRO A 29 12.07 -1.29 6.69
CA PRO A 29 11.86 -1.30 5.25
C PRO A 29 10.68 -2.20 4.88
N GLY A 30 10.15 -2.07 3.67
CA GLY A 30 9.04 -2.92 3.22
C GLY A 30 8.03 -2.21 2.33
N PHE A 31 6.80 -2.70 2.35
CA PHE A 31 5.69 -2.27 1.54
C PHE A 31 4.60 -1.64 2.41
N PHE A 32 4.10 -0.48 2.00
CA PHE A 32 3.23 0.36 2.81
C PHE A 32 2.04 0.82 1.98
N ALA A 33 0.82 0.46 2.39
CA ALA A 33 -0.39 1.06 1.83
C ALA A 33 -0.38 2.57 2.07
N ASP A 34 -0.95 3.38 1.18
CA ASP A 34 -1.08 4.81 1.40
C ASP A 34 -2.53 5.22 1.71
N PRO A 35 -2.87 5.49 2.98
CA PRO A 35 -4.20 5.95 3.36
C PRO A 35 -4.61 7.30 2.73
N GLU A 36 -3.65 8.17 2.36
CA GLU A 36 -3.95 9.46 1.71
C GLU A 36 -4.63 9.25 0.34
N THR A 37 -4.39 8.09 -0.29
CA THR A 37 -4.98 7.70 -1.58
C THR A 37 -6.12 6.67 -1.45
N GLY A 38 -6.63 6.46 -0.23
CA GLY A 38 -7.58 5.37 0.02
C GLY A 38 -6.97 3.99 -0.22
N CYS A 39 -5.65 3.85 -0.06
CA CYS A 39 -4.88 2.64 -0.32
C CYS A 39 -4.84 2.20 -1.79
N GLN A 40 -5.20 3.06 -2.77
CA GLN A 40 -4.93 2.72 -4.18
C GLN A 40 -3.43 2.75 -4.49
N VAL A 41 -2.68 3.62 -3.82
CA VAL A 41 -1.23 3.68 -3.90
C VAL A 41 -0.63 2.86 -2.77
N PHE A 42 0.51 2.23 -3.06
CA PHE A 42 1.41 1.71 -2.06
C PHE A 42 2.85 2.11 -2.35
N HIS A 43 3.66 2.14 -1.30
CA HIS A 43 5.06 2.53 -1.34
C HIS A 43 5.95 1.34 -1.01
N VAL A 44 7.11 1.29 -1.65
CA VAL A 44 8.18 0.34 -1.35
C VAL A 44 9.36 1.14 -0.84
N CYS A 45 9.80 0.79 0.37
CA CYS A 45 10.96 1.38 1.04
C CYS A 45 12.10 0.37 1.06
N ARG A 46 13.20 0.70 0.39
CA ARG A 46 14.45 -0.08 0.40
C ARG A 46 15.64 0.88 0.38
N ASP A 47 16.62 0.67 1.26
CA ASP A 47 17.82 1.51 1.36
C ASP A 47 17.51 3.03 1.43
N ASN A 48 16.50 3.39 2.23
CA ASN A 48 15.95 4.76 2.34
C ASN A 48 15.40 5.37 1.03
N LYS A 49 15.26 4.59 -0.03
CA LYS A 49 14.61 5.00 -1.28
C LYS A 49 13.15 4.59 -1.27
N LYS A 50 12.29 5.53 -1.68
CA LYS A 50 10.85 5.33 -1.88
C LYS A 50 10.55 5.11 -3.35
N THR A 51 9.89 4.01 -3.67
CA THR A 51 9.22 3.80 -4.97
C THR A 51 7.73 3.67 -4.72
N SER A 52 6.88 4.21 -5.60
CA SER A 52 5.43 4.22 -5.40
C SER A 52 4.72 3.58 -6.59
N PHE A 53 3.69 2.81 -6.30
CA PHE A 53 2.94 2.03 -7.28
C PHE A 53 1.45 2.25 -7.10
N LEU A 54 0.71 2.12 -8.18
CA LEU A 54 -0.73 2.28 -8.21
C LEU A 54 -1.38 0.92 -8.47
N CYS A 55 -2.31 0.51 -7.59
CA CYS A 55 -3.17 -0.63 -7.82
C CYS A 55 -4.17 -0.34 -8.96
N PRO A 56 -4.53 -1.35 -9.77
CA PRO A 56 -5.57 -1.21 -10.80
C PRO A 56 -6.89 -0.67 -10.25
N ASN A 57 -7.69 -0.02 -11.12
CA ASN A 57 -9.02 0.48 -10.74
C ASN A 57 -9.90 -0.65 -10.19
N GLY A 58 -10.55 -0.38 -9.05
CA GLY A 58 -11.37 -1.37 -8.33
C GLY A 58 -10.60 -2.23 -7.32
N THR A 59 -9.29 -2.01 -7.18
CA THR A 59 -8.45 -2.72 -6.19
C THR A 59 -7.70 -1.74 -5.29
N LEU A 60 -7.40 -2.20 -4.07
CA LEU A 60 -6.67 -1.46 -3.05
C LEU A 60 -5.55 -2.33 -2.48
N TYR A 61 -4.49 -1.70 -2.00
CA TYR A 61 -3.37 -2.43 -1.43
C TYR A 61 -3.75 -2.99 -0.06
N HIS A 62 -3.77 -4.31 0.04
CA HIS A 62 -4.11 -5.03 1.26
C HIS A 62 -2.84 -5.25 2.11
N GLN A 63 -2.56 -4.32 3.03
CA GLN A 63 -1.34 -4.33 3.86
C GLN A 63 -1.03 -5.68 4.52
N ARG A 64 -2.04 -6.42 4.97
CA ARG A 64 -1.88 -7.74 5.61
C ARG A 64 -1.30 -8.83 4.70
N PHE A 65 -1.67 -8.79 3.42
CA PHE A 65 -1.39 -9.84 2.45
C PHE A 65 -0.42 -9.39 1.37
N PHE A 66 -0.03 -8.11 1.38
CA PHE A 66 0.97 -7.53 0.50
C PHE A 66 0.61 -7.61 -1.00
N VAL A 67 -0.68 -7.54 -1.32
CA VAL A 67 -1.24 -7.61 -2.69
C VAL A 67 -2.26 -6.51 -2.92
N CYS A 68 -2.51 -6.15 -4.17
CA CYS A 68 -3.73 -5.40 -4.53
C CYS A 68 -4.91 -6.38 -4.55
N ASP A 69 -5.90 -6.15 -3.70
CA ASP A 69 -7.12 -6.96 -3.61
C ASP A 69 -8.34 -6.09 -3.93
N TRP A 70 -9.49 -6.71 -4.18
CA TRP A 70 -10.73 -6.00 -4.46
C TRP A 70 -11.07 -5.03 -3.33
N TRP A 71 -11.55 -3.84 -3.69
CA TRP A 71 -11.81 -2.76 -2.73
C TRP A 71 -12.67 -3.18 -1.53
N PHE A 72 -13.65 -4.07 -1.72
CA PHE A 72 -14.54 -4.55 -0.66
C PHE A 72 -13.89 -5.55 0.32
N ASN A 73 -12.70 -6.07 -0.02
CA ASN A 73 -11.91 -6.93 0.87
C ASN A 73 -10.92 -6.13 1.73
N VAL A 74 -10.72 -4.84 1.44
CA VAL A 74 -9.65 -4.03 2.05
C VAL A 74 -10.23 -2.97 2.96
N ASP A 75 -9.95 -3.09 4.26
CA ASP A 75 -10.18 -2.01 5.22
C ASP A 75 -8.93 -1.13 5.30
N CYS A 76 -8.88 -0.11 4.44
CA CYS A 76 -7.73 0.79 4.34
C CYS A 76 -7.41 1.53 5.65
N SER A 77 -8.41 1.76 6.51
CA SER A 77 -8.22 2.46 7.79
C SER A 77 -7.30 1.68 8.76
N LYS A 78 -7.22 0.36 8.59
CA LYS A 78 -6.39 -0.53 9.40
C LYS A 78 -4.95 -0.66 8.90
N SER A 79 -4.65 -0.17 7.70
CA SER A 79 -3.35 -0.40 7.04
C SER A 79 -2.17 0.06 7.88
N VAL A 80 -2.22 1.26 8.48
CA VAL A 80 -1.12 1.80 9.28
C VAL A 80 -0.78 0.92 10.48
N GLY A 81 -1.80 0.38 11.15
CA GLY A 81 -1.62 -0.55 12.28
C GLY A 81 -1.02 -1.91 11.88
N LEU A 82 -1.01 -2.23 10.58
CA LEU A 82 -0.46 -3.46 10.02
C LEU A 82 0.95 -3.28 9.44
N TYR A 83 1.53 -2.07 9.45
CA TYR A 83 2.91 -1.84 9.01
C TYR A 83 3.97 -2.70 9.71
N PRO A 84 3.85 -3.09 11.01
CA PRO A 84 4.81 -3.99 11.65
C PRO A 84 4.96 -5.35 10.96
N LEU A 85 3.98 -5.79 10.14
CA LEU A 85 4.09 -7.02 9.33
C LEU A 85 5.24 -6.98 8.32
N ASN A 86 5.74 -5.79 7.97
CA ASN A 86 6.91 -5.63 7.11
C ASN A 86 8.18 -6.27 7.68
N LYS A 87 8.27 -6.42 9.01
CA LYS A 87 9.35 -7.14 9.68
C LYS A 87 9.49 -8.58 9.17
N ASP A 88 8.38 -9.24 8.87
CA ASP A 88 8.36 -10.64 8.44
C ASP A 88 8.52 -10.78 6.92
N VAL A 89 8.12 -9.76 6.16
CA VAL A 89 8.18 -9.78 4.69
C VAL A 89 9.59 -9.56 4.19
N ILE A 90 10.33 -8.61 4.77
CA ILE A 90 11.75 -8.39 4.43
C ILE A 90 12.56 -9.65 4.70
N GLN A 91 12.34 -10.32 5.84
CA GLN A 91 13.01 -11.58 6.18
C GLN A 91 12.77 -12.69 5.16
N ARG A 92 11.56 -12.76 4.56
CA ARG A 92 11.24 -13.77 3.54
C ARG A 92 11.86 -13.44 2.18
N HIS A 93 11.89 -12.17 1.78
CA HIS A 93 12.48 -11.76 0.49
C HIS A 93 14.02 -11.77 0.51
N GLU A 94 14.66 -11.65 1.67
CA GLU A 94 16.11 -11.90 1.82
C GLU A 94 16.47 -13.38 1.71
N GLN A 95 15.50 -14.29 1.91
CA GLN A 95 15.71 -15.75 1.88
C GLN A 95 15.32 -16.40 0.55
N GLN A 96 14.78 -15.65 -0.40
CA GLN A 96 14.41 -16.17 -1.71
C GLN A 96 15.55 -15.89 -2.71
N PRO A 97 16.30 -16.92 -3.14
CA PRO A 97 17.41 -16.78 -4.08
C PRO A 97 16.97 -16.33 -5.48
#